data_AF-A0A958U3F7-F1
#
_entry.id   AF-A0A958U3F7-F1
#
_cell.length_a   1.000
_cell.length_b   1.000
_cell.length_c   1.000
_cell.angle_alpha   90.00
_cell.angle_beta   90.00
_cell.angle_gamma   90.00
#
_symmetry.space_group_name_H-M   'P 1'
#
loop_
_entity.id
_entity.type
_entity.pdbx_description
1 polymer ?
#
loop_
_entity_poly.entity_id
_entity_poly.type
_entity_poly.pdbx_seq_one_letter_code
_entity_poly.pdbx_strand_id
1 'polypeptide(L)'
;MKTEAFQNLLLKSAISVMACDGSIDDSEIAEIKNMADNEIYFMGFDIEKPFEATLQYIKENGKQAINEYLNDLSQLDLNSKQELILIEVLIRTIESDNKIEDSEVKFLQMVKSKLNVSEETIITQFPQQMKYLIDFNNYGLHEEFTDEIEFTSDN
;
A
#
# COMPACT_ATOMS: atom_id res chain seq x y z
N MET A 1 -14.04 4.17 11.02
CA MET A 1 -13.75 5.18 9.95
C MET A 1 -14.98 5.40 9.07
N LYS A 2 -15.15 6.57 8.43
CA LYS A 2 -16.20 6.79 7.40
C LYS A 2 -15.85 6.08 6.09
N THR A 3 -16.84 5.68 5.29
CA THR A 3 -16.65 4.90 4.04
C THR A 3 -15.70 5.55 3.05
N GLU A 4 -15.94 6.81 2.65
CA GLU A 4 -15.07 7.53 1.71
C GLU A 4 -13.65 7.75 2.25
N ALA A 5 -13.52 7.97 3.56
CA ALA A 5 -12.21 8.15 4.17
C ALA A 5 -11.39 6.85 4.12
N PHE A 6 -12.07 5.70 4.31
CA PHE A 6 -11.44 4.39 4.19
C PHE A 6 -11.10 4.06 2.73
N GLN A 7 -11.98 4.38 1.78
CA GLN A 7 -11.70 4.25 0.34
C GLN A 7 -10.48 5.06 -0.08
N ASN A 8 -10.38 6.30 0.38
CA ASN A 8 -9.22 7.14 0.13
C ASN A 8 -7.94 6.57 0.79
N LEU A 9 -8.05 5.97 1.98
CA LEU A 9 -6.93 5.27 2.61
C LEU A 9 -6.46 4.10 1.73
N LEU A 10 -7.36 3.23 1.29
CA LEU A 10 -7.01 2.07 0.44
C LEU A 10 -6.30 2.52 -0.83
N LEU A 11 -6.84 3.55 -1.50
CA LEU A 11 -6.23 4.12 -2.70
C LEU A 11 -4.82 4.66 -2.41
N LYS A 12 -4.67 5.46 -1.36
CA LYS A 12 -3.35 5.99 -0.96
C LYS A 12 -2.36 4.88 -0.69
N SER A 13 -2.80 3.81 -0.03
CA SER A 13 -1.96 2.66 0.31
C SER A 13 -1.43 1.96 -0.94
N ALA A 14 -2.31 1.75 -1.93
CA ALA A 14 -1.95 1.13 -3.20
C ALA A 14 -0.94 1.99 -3.98
N ILE A 15 -1.19 3.30 -4.06
CA ILE A 15 -0.27 4.22 -4.75
C ILE A 15 1.07 4.33 -4.00
N SER A 16 1.04 4.30 -2.66
CA SER A 16 2.25 4.34 -1.85
C SER A 16 3.14 3.13 -2.07
N VAL A 17 2.59 1.91 -2.10
CA VAL A 17 3.40 0.70 -2.34
C VAL A 17 3.94 0.64 -3.77
N MET A 18 3.10 0.98 -4.76
CA MET A 18 3.48 1.08 -6.17
C MET A 18 4.63 2.07 -6.39
N ALA A 19 4.71 3.12 -5.57
CA ALA A 19 5.72 4.16 -5.71
C ALA A 19 7.01 3.90 -4.91
N CYS A 20 7.08 2.80 -4.14
CA CYS A 20 8.18 2.58 -3.18
C CYS A 20 9.53 2.29 -3.82
N ASP A 21 9.56 1.75 -5.03
CA ASP A 21 10.76 1.47 -5.82
C ASP A 21 11.20 2.66 -6.70
N GLY A 22 10.38 3.72 -6.78
CA GLY A 22 10.60 4.86 -7.68
C GLY A 22 10.32 4.56 -9.16
N SER A 23 9.73 3.40 -9.46
CA SER A 23 9.16 3.05 -10.76
C SER A 23 7.63 3.13 -10.65
N ILE A 24 6.96 3.21 -11.80
CA ILE A 24 5.50 3.07 -11.87
C ILE A 24 5.21 2.30 -13.14
N ASP A 25 4.70 1.08 -13.00
CA ASP A 25 4.29 0.25 -14.12
C ASP A 25 2.81 0.48 -14.46
N ASP A 26 2.49 0.50 -15.75
CA ASP A 26 1.10 0.64 -16.23
C ASP A 26 0.21 -0.51 -15.73
N SER A 27 0.78 -1.69 -15.46
CA SER A 27 0.09 -2.87 -14.92
C SER A 27 -0.40 -2.62 -13.50
N GLU A 28 0.39 -1.94 -12.67
CA GLU A 28 0.02 -1.58 -11.30
C GLU A 28 -1.09 -0.53 -11.28
N ILE A 29 -0.97 0.50 -12.13
CA ILE A 29 -2.03 1.50 -12.31
C ILE A 29 -3.32 0.81 -12.76
N ALA A 30 -3.23 -0.10 -13.74
CA ALA A 30 -4.39 -0.83 -14.25
C ALA A 30 -5.03 -1.68 -13.15
N GLU A 31 -4.25 -2.32 -12.28
CA GLU A 31 -4.79 -3.12 -11.17
C GLU A 31 -5.47 -2.25 -10.10
N ILE A 32 -4.91 -1.08 -9.78
CA ILE A 32 -5.56 -0.13 -8.86
C ILE A 32 -6.91 0.34 -9.41
N LYS A 33 -6.97 0.68 -10.71
CA LYS A 33 -8.23 1.08 -11.37
C LYS A 33 -9.22 -0.09 -11.44
N ASN A 34 -8.74 -1.29 -11.75
CA ASN A 34 -9.52 -2.52 -11.77
C ASN A 34 -10.14 -2.83 -10.40
N MET A 35 -9.38 -2.66 -9.32
CA MET A 35 -9.91 -2.75 -7.96
C MET A 35 -10.99 -1.70 -7.71
N ALA A 36 -10.77 -0.45 -8.12
CA ALA A 36 -11.75 0.61 -7.93
C ALA A 36 -13.10 0.34 -8.61
N ASP A 37 -13.05 -0.26 -9.81
CA ASP A 37 -14.25 -0.55 -10.60
C ASP A 37 -15.00 -1.82 -10.16
N ASN A 38 -14.29 -2.83 -9.68
CA ASN A 38 -14.87 -4.16 -9.43
C ASN A 38 -15.06 -4.50 -7.96
N GLU A 39 -14.35 -3.83 -7.05
CA GLU A 39 -14.37 -4.19 -5.64
C GLU A 39 -15.42 -3.43 -4.85
N ILE A 40 -16.17 -4.17 -4.03
CA ILE A 40 -17.28 -3.61 -3.24
C ILE A 40 -16.81 -2.51 -2.28
N TYR A 41 -15.56 -2.58 -1.83
CA TYR A 41 -14.98 -1.58 -0.94
C TYR A 41 -14.70 -0.25 -1.63
N PHE A 42 -14.64 -0.18 -2.96
CA PHE A 42 -14.51 1.04 -3.75
C PHE A 42 -15.81 1.53 -4.41
N MET A 43 -16.91 0.80 -4.21
CA MET A 43 -18.19 1.13 -4.84
C MET A 43 -18.60 2.61 -4.63
N GLY A 44 -18.81 3.31 -5.74
CA GLY A 44 -19.27 4.71 -5.76
C GLY A 44 -18.19 5.75 -5.43
N PHE A 45 -16.93 5.34 -5.32
CA PHE A 45 -15.80 6.25 -5.06
C PHE A 45 -15.14 6.68 -6.38
N ASP A 46 -15.06 7.99 -6.61
CA ASP A 46 -14.32 8.55 -7.74
C ASP A 46 -12.83 8.64 -7.40
N ILE A 47 -12.04 7.70 -7.93
CA ILE A 47 -10.61 7.59 -7.65
C ILE A 47 -9.75 8.54 -8.47
N GLU A 48 -10.22 9.10 -9.59
CA GLU A 48 -9.34 9.77 -10.56
C GLU A 48 -8.60 10.97 -9.94
N LYS A 49 -9.34 11.87 -9.27
CA LYS A 49 -8.71 13.05 -8.63
C LYS A 49 -7.83 12.67 -7.43
N PRO A 50 -8.28 11.85 -6.47
CA PRO A 50 -7.43 11.41 -5.36
C PRO A 50 -6.18 10.65 -5.82
N PHE A 51 -6.29 9.88 -6.91
CA PHE A 51 -5.19 9.12 -7.48
C PHE A 51 -4.09 10.04 -7.99
N GLU A 52 -4.41 10.95 -8.91
CA GLU A 52 -3.44 11.91 -9.46
C GLU A 52 -2.81 12.76 -8.36
N ALA A 53 -3.62 13.25 -7.42
CA ALA A 53 -3.14 14.09 -6.33
C ALA A 53 -2.16 13.34 -5.40
N THR A 54 -2.48 12.10 -5.04
CA THR A 54 -1.60 11.27 -4.20
C THR A 54 -0.32 10.92 -4.93
N LEU A 55 -0.43 10.54 -6.20
CA LEU A 55 0.73 10.19 -7.00
C LEU A 55 1.69 11.36 -7.18
N GLN A 56 1.15 12.54 -7.52
CA GLN A 56 1.96 13.76 -7.65
C GLN A 56 2.64 14.12 -6.33
N TYR A 57 1.92 13.99 -5.22
CA TYR A 57 2.47 14.27 -3.90
C TYR A 57 3.65 13.35 -3.55
N ILE A 58 3.56 12.06 -3.86
CA ILE A 58 4.68 11.12 -3.66
C ILE A 58 5.83 11.43 -4.62
N LYS A 59 5.55 11.80 -5.88
CA LYS A 59 6.60 12.23 -6.82
C LYS A 59 7.39 13.44 -6.34
N GLU A 60 6.73 14.38 -5.67
CA GLU A 60 7.35 15.62 -5.18
C GLU A 60 8.10 15.42 -3.85
N ASN A 61 7.62 14.53 -2.98
CA ASN A 61 8.12 14.39 -1.61
C ASN A 61 8.84 13.05 -1.35
N GLY A 62 8.78 12.11 -2.29
CA GLY A 62 9.41 10.79 -2.23
C GLY A 62 9.12 10.06 -0.93
N LYS A 63 10.18 9.60 -0.27
CA LYS A 63 10.10 8.87 1.02
C LYS A 63 9.41 9.67 2.14
N GLN A 64 9.43 11.01 2.10
CA GLN A 64 8.75 11.81 3.11
C GLN A 64 7.23 11.57 3.04
N ALA A 65 6.65 11.51 1.85
CA ALA A 65 5.23 11.20 1.69
C ALA A 65 4.86 9.81 2.24
N ILE A 66 5.74 8.83 2.02
CA ILE A 66 5.57 7.46 2.54
C ILE A 66 5.61 7.44 4.07
N ASN A 67 6.56 8.16 4.68
CA ASN A 67 6.66 8.26 6.13
C ASN A 67 5.47 8.99 6.76
N GLU A 68 5.00 10.07 6.13
CA GLU A 68 3.79 10.77 6.55
C GLU A 68 2.57 9.85 6.49
N TYR A 69 2.42 9.07 5.41
CA TYR A 69 1.37 8.07 5.29
C TYR A 69 1.45 7.00 6.40
N LEU A 70 2.63 6.45 6.68
CA LEU A 70 2.80 5.42 7.74
C LEU A 70 2.49 5.99 9.12
N ASN A 71 2.86 7.24 9.37
CA ASN A 71 2.52 7.93 10.61
C ASN A 71 1.00 8.15 10.72
N ASP A 72 0.35 8.64 9.66
CA ASP A 72 -1.10 8.82 9.62
C ASP A 72 -1.82 7.48 9.87
N LEU A 73 -1.38 6.41 9.21
CA LEU A 73 -1.92 5.06 9.37
C LEU A 73 -1.88 4.60 10.84
N SER A 74 -0.77 4.87 11.54
CA SER A 74 -0.61 4.49 12.95
C SER A 74 -1.59 5.19 13.91
N GLN A 75 -2.16 6.32 13.50
CA GLN A 75 -3.14 7.09 14.28
C GLN A 75 -4.59 6.71 13.95
N LEU A 76 -4.81 5.87 12.92
CA LEU A 76 -6.14 5.45 12.51
C LEU A 76 -6.62 4.25 13.32
N ASP A 77 -7.84 4.35 13.84
CA ASP A 77 -8.53 3.23 14.48
C ASP A 77 -9.27 2.40 13.42
N LEU A 78 -8.56 1.42 12.86
CA LEU A 78 -9.08 0.45 11.91
C LEU A 78 -9.54 -0.81 12.64
N ASN A 79 -10.67 -1.37 12.22
CA ASN A 79 -11.07 -2.70 12.70
C ASN A 79 -10.38 -3.80 11.88
N SER A 80 -10.33 -5.02 12.41
CA SER A 80 -9.62 -6.14 11.77
C SER A 80 -10.06 -6.43 10.33
N LYS A 81 -11.32 -6.18 9.95
CA LYS A 81 -11.75 -6.38 8.56
C LYS A 81 -11.17 -5.31 7.64
N GLN A 82 -11.10 -4.06 8.10
CA GLN A 82 -10.50 -2.97 7.36
C GLN A 82 -9.00 -3.17 7.17
N GLU A 83 -8.32 -3.65 8.21
CA GLU A 83 -6.90 -4.00 8.15
C GLU A 83 -6.63 -5.13 7.14
N LEU A 84 -7.50 -6.14 7.09
CA LEU A 84 -7.37 -7.23 6.11
C LEU A 84 -7.59 -6.75 4.66
N ILE A 85 -8.59 -5.88 4.42
CA ILE A 85 -8.82 -5.29 3.09
C ILE A 85 -7.62 -4.42 2.68
N LEU A 86 -7.04 -3.67 3.62
CA LEU A 86 -5.84 -2.87 3.37
C LEU A 86 -4.68 -3.76 2.91
N ILE A 87 -4.43 -4.87 3.61
CA ILE A 87 -3.38 -5.82 3.23
C ILE A 87 -3.68 -6.47 1.87
N GLU A 88 -4.94 -6.83 1.60
CA GLU A 88 -5.35 -7.38 0.31
C GLU A 88 -5.03 -6.43 -0.85
N VAL A 89 -5.37 -5.14 -0.71
CA VAL A 89 -5.09 -4.11 -1.71
C VAL A 89 -3.58 -3.99 -1.96
N LEU A 90 -2.77 -4.01 -0.91
CA LEU A 90 -1.31 -3.96 -1.05
C LEU A 90 -0.78 -5.19 -1.79
N ILE A 91 -1.20 -6.39 -1.39
CA ILE A 91 -0.80 -7.66 -2.02
C ILE A 91 -1.13 -7.66 -3.51
N ARG A 92 -2.34 -7.23 -3.88
CA ARG A 92 -2.77 -7.22 -5.28
C ARG A 92 -1.95 -6.25 -6.12
N THR A 93 -1.58 -5.11 -5.53
CA THR A 93 -0.77 -4.10 -6.22
C THR A 93 0.64 -4.65 -6.52
N ILE A 94 1.33 -5.20 -5.52
CA ILE A 94 2.71 -5.74 -5.68
C ILE A 94 2.78 -7.02 -6.53
N GLU A 95 1.67 -7.76 -6.67
CA GLU A 95 1.62 -8.95 -7.53
C GLU A 95 1.24 -8.61 -8.98
N SER A 96 0.84 -7.36 -9.27
CA SER A 96 0.21 -6.99 -10.54
C SER A 96 1.18 -7.02 -11.74
N ASP A 97 2.45 -6.68 -11.52
CA ASP A 97 3.48 -6.63 -12.56
C ASP A 97 4.35 -7.92 -12.59
N ASN A 98 4.03 -8.90 -11.73
CA ASN A 98 4.77 -10.15 -11.48
C ASN A 98 6.24 -9.96 -11.01
N LYS A 99 6.63 -8.77 -10.56
CA LYS A 99 7.95 -8.51 -9.98
C LYS A 99 7.78 -7.85 -8.62
N ILE A 100 8.01 -8.65 -7.60
CA ILE A 100 7.98 -8.16 -6.22
C ILE A 100 9.35 -7.59 -5.89
N GLU A 101 9.41 -6.29 -5.62
CA GLU A 101 10.62 -5.59 -5.21
C GLU A 101 10.79 -5.57 -3.67
N ASP A 102 12.04 -5.49 -3.22
CA ASP A 102 12.35 -5.48 -1.78
C ASP A 102 11.77 -4.23 -1.08
N SER A 103 11.71 -3.09 -1.76
CA SER A 103 11.13 -1.83 -1.28
C SER A 103 9.63 -1.96 -1.00
N GLU A 104 8.89 -2.64 -1.87
CA GLU A 104 7.46 -2.92 -1.71
C GLU A 104 7.20 -3.86 -0.54
N VAL A 105 8.00 -4.94 -0.43
CA VAL A 105 7.90 -5.89 0.69
C VAL A 105 8.20 -5.17 2.00
N LYS A 106 9.21 -4.32 2.04
CA LYS A 106 9.53 -3.50 3.20
C LYS A 106 8.37 -2.60 3.58
N PHE A 107 7.77 -1.89 2.62
CA PHE A 107 6.59 -1.07 2.88
C PHE A 107 5.41 -1.88 3.41
N LEU A 108 5.13 -3.04 2.81
CA LEU A 108 4.09 -3.96 3.29
C LEU A 108 4.32 -4.37 4.75
N GLN A 109 5.56 -4.70 5.11
CA GLN A 109 5.91 -5.08 6.48
C GLN A 109 5.78 -3.90 7.45
N MET A 110 6.17 -2.70 7.03
CA MET A 110 5.98 -1.48 7.84
C MET A 110 4.50 -1.16 8.03
N VAL A 111 3.67 -1.30 7.00
CA VAL A 111 2.21 -1.15 7.14
C VAL A 111 1.69 -2.17 8.13
N LYS A 112 2.01 -3.46 7.95
CA LYS A 112 1.60 -4.55 8.83
C LYS A 112 1.93 -4.28 10.30
N SER A 113 3.11 -3.72 10.60
CA SER A 113 3.52 -3.46 11.98
C SER A 113 2.74 -2.33 12.67
N LYS A 114 2.04 -1.49 11.90
CA LYS A 114 1.13 -0.47 12.42
C LYS A 114 -0.31 -0.97 12.60
N LEU A 115 -0.63 -2.18 12.15
CA LEU A 115 -1.97 -2.77 12.27
C LEU A 115 -2.09 -3.63 13.54
N ASN A 116 -3.31 -3.81 14.02
CA ASN A 116 -3.62 -4.61 15.21
C ASN A 116 -3.88 -6.09 14.89
N VAL A 117 -4.17 -6.42 13.63
CA VAL A 117 -4.37 -7.80 13.17
C VAL A 117 -3.10 -8.63 13.36
N SER A 118 -3.26 -9.84 13.91
CA SER A 118 -2.13 -10.74 14.14
C SER A 118 -1.56 -11.29 12.84
N GLU A 119 -0.25 -11.50 12.79
CA GLU A 119 0.43 -12.12 11.64
C GLU A 119 -0.17 -13.49 11.29
N GLU A 120 -0.55 -14.29 12.29
CA GLU A 120 -1.25 -15.56 12.09
C GLU A 120 -2.56 -15.40 11.29
N THR A 121 -3.33 -14.34 11.57
CA THR A 121 -4.58 -14.06 10.86
C THR A 121 -4.29 -13.69 9.40
N ILE A 122 -3.29 -12.85 9.17
CA ILE A 122 -2.88 -12.43 7.83
C ILE A 122 -2.42 -13.64 7.01
N ILE A 123 -1.53 -14.47 7.56
CA ILE A 123 -1.00 -15.67 6.90
C ILE A 123 -2.11 -16.68 6.60
N THR A 124 -3.07 -16.84 7.52
CA THR A 124 -4.21 -17.75 7.30
C THR A 124 -5.10 -17.28 6.16
N GLN A 125 -5.26 -15.96 6.01
CA GLN A 125 -6.06 -15.35 4.95
C GLN A 125 -5.34 -15.38 3.59
N PHE A 126 -4.01 -15.20 3.59
CA PHE A 126 -3.17 -15.09 2.39
C PHE A 126 -2.03 -16.12 2.40
N PRO A 127 -2.33 -17.44 2.39
CA PRO A 127 -1.31 -18.47 2.57
C PRO A 127 -0.35 -18.59 1.38
N GLN A 128 -0.75 -18.17 0.19
CA GLN A 128 0.09 -18.25 -1.01
C GLN A 128 1.22 -17.20 -0.98
N GLN A 129 0.99 -16.10 -0.27
CA GLN A 129 1.85 -14.94 -0.17
C GLN A 129 2.80 -14.99 1.05
N MET A 130 2.85 -16.12 1.77
CA MET A 130 3.68 -16.32 2.96
C MET A 130 5.14 -15.88 2.79
N LYS A 131 5.71 -16.07 1.59
CA LYS A 131 7.12 -15.81 1.27
C LYS A 131 7.56 -14.36 1.56
N TYR A 132 6.66 -13.39 1.41
CA TYR A 132 6.93 -11.97 1.70
C TYR A 132 6.02 -11.40 2.79
N LEU A 133 5.04 -12.16 3.28
CA LEU A 133 4.26 -11.79 4.46
C LEU A 133 5.00 -12.07 5.77
N ILE A 134 5.89 -13.06 5.81
CA ILE A 134 6.74 -13.29 6.99
C ILE A 134 7.89 -12.29 6.96
N ASP A 135 8.03 -11.51 8.03
CA ASP A 135 9.07 -10.49 8.14
C ASP A 135 10.43 -11.11 8.53
N PHE A 136 11.14 -11.66 7.56
CA PHE A 136 12.48 -12.23 7.79
C PHE A 136 13.55 -11.16 8.05
N ASN A 137 13.32 -9.93 7.58
CA ASN A 137 14.29 -8.83 7.63
C ASN A 137 14.05 -7.86 8.80
N ASN A 138 12.99 -8.08 9.59
CA ASN A 138 12.51 -7.20 10.65
C ASN A 138 12.17 -5.79 10.16
N TYR A 139 11.71 -5.65 8.92
CA TYR A 139 11.30 -4.38 8.32
C TYR A 139 10.20 -3.68 9.14
N GLY A 140 9.32 -4.45 9.79
CA GLY A 140 8.28 -3.93 10.67
C GLY A 140 8.80 -3.20 11.92
N LEU A 141 10.07 -3.42 12.31
CA LEU A 141 10.70 -2.72 13.44
C LEU A 141 11.28 -1.36 13.06
N HIS A 142 11.32 -1.02 11.78
CA HIS A 142 11.82 0.28 11.34
C HIS A 142 10.83 1.39 11.72
N GLU A 143 11.35 2.46 12.32
CA GLU A 143 10.53 3.63 12.67
C GLU A 143 10.05 4.36 11.41
N GLU A 144 10.89 4.40 10.38
CA GLU A 144 10.67 5.14 9.13
C GLU A 144 11.18 4.34 7.91
N PHE A 145 10.57 4.61 6.76
CA PHE A 145 10.99 4.15 5.45
C PHE A 145 12.24 4.93 5.03
N THR A 146 13.35 4.20 4.86
CA THR A 146 14.68 4.77 4.64
C THR A 146 15.11 4.79 3.19
N ASP A 147 14.41 4.07 2.31
CA ASP A 147 14.85 3.91 0.93
C ASP A 147 14.53 5.19 0.16
N GLU A 148 15.48 5.63 -0.66
CA GLU A 148 15.29 6.82 -1.47
C GLU A 148 14.30 6.50 -2.60
N ILE A 149 13.31 7.37 -2.75
CA ILE A 149 12.34 7.27 -3.84
C ILE A 149 12.67 8.40 -4.82
N GLU A 150 13.44 8.06 -5.83
CA GLU A 150 13.77 8.96 -6.94
C GLU A 150 13.10 8.44 -8.20
N PHE A 151 12.06 9.14 -8.66
CA PHE A 151 11.47 8.86 -9.95
C PHE A 151 12.45 9.28 -11.04
N THR A 152 12.99 8.29 -11.75
CA THR A 152 13.83 8.59 -12.92
C THR A 152 12.99 9.39 -13.91
N SER A 153 13.49 10.58 -14.26
CA SER A 153 12.82 11.50 -15.19
C SER A 153 12.97 11.00 -16.62
N ASP A 154 12.47 9.80 -16.95
CA ASP A 154 12.44 9.29 -18.32
C ASP A 154 11.18 8.44 -18.53
N ASN A 155 10.07 9.12 -18.86
CA ASN A 155 9.21 8.81 -20.01
C ASN A 155 8.13 9.89 -20.20
#